data_AF-Q8IZH7-F1
#
_entry.id   AF-Q8IZH7-F1
#
_cell.length_a   1.000
_cell.length_b   1.000
_cell.length_c   1.000
_cell.angle_alpha   90.00
_cell.angle_beta   90.00
_cell.angle_gamma   90.00
#
_symmetry.space_group_name_H-M   'P 1'
#
loop_
_entity.id
_entity.type
_entity.pdbx_description
1 polymer ?
#
loop_
_entity_poly.entity_id
_entity_poly.type
_entity_poly.pdbx_seq_one_letter_code
_entity_poly.pdbx_strand_id
1 'polypeptide(L)'
;AYSSILSSLGENPQRQGLLKTPWRAASAMQFFTKGYQETISDVLNDAIFDEDHDEMVIVKDIDMFSMCEHHLVPFVGKVHIGYLPNKQVLGLSKLARSAEP
;
A
#
# COMPACT_ATOMS: atom_id res chain seq x y z
N ALA A 1 -7.43 12.31 18.29
CA ALA A 1 -6.45 13.01 17.44
C ALA A 1 -7.13 13.89 16.38
N TYR A 2 -7.73 13.33 15.31
CA TYR A 2 -8.23 14.13 14.18
C TYR A 2 -9.26 15.21 14.51
N SER A 3 -10.18 14.98 15.47
CA SER A 3 -11.10 16.03 15.93
C SER A 3 -10.36 17.26 16.49
N SER A 4 -9.28 17.01 17.26
CA SER A 4 -8.44 18.08 17.80
C SER A 4 -7.74 18.86 16.69
N ILE A 5 -7.25 18.17 15.65
CA ILE A 5 -6.62 18.81 14.49
C ILE A 5 -7.60 19.77 13.82
N LEU A 6 -8.86 19.35 13.61
CA LEU A 6 -9.88 20.23 13.02
C LEU A 6 -10.08 21.50 13.85
N SER A 7 -10.22 21.38 15.17
CA SER A 7 -10.34 22.54 16.05
C SER A 7 -9.10 23.44 16.03
N SER A 8 -7.90 22.85 16.02
CA SER A 8 -6.64 23.61 15.95
C SER A 8 -6.43 24.34 14.62
N LEU A 9 -7.07 23.87 13.54
CA LEU A 9 -7.09 24.55 12.24
C LEU A 9 -8.14 25.67 12.15
N GLY A 10 -8.88 25.94 13.24
CA GLY A 10 -9.94 26.97 13.27
C GLY A 10 -11.27 26.54 12.64
N GLU A 11 -11.43 25.26 12.32
CA GLU A 11 -12.67 24.70 11.77
C GLU A 11 -13.69 24.41 12.88
N ASN A 12 -14.99 24.39 12.53
CA ASN A 12 -16.05 23.98 13.44
C ASN A 12 -16.37 22.48 13.26
N PRO A 13 -15.96 21.57 14.17
CA PRO A 13 -16.18 20.13 14.01
C PRO A 13 -17.67 19.73 13.98
N GLN A 14 -18.57 20.61 14.44
CA GLN A 14 -20.02 20.37 14.44
C GLN A 14 -20.70 20.71 13.12
N ARG A 15 -19.99 21.30 12.14
CA ARG A 15 -20.59 21.55 10.82
C ARG A 15 -20.91 20.23 10.14
N GLN A 16 -22.02 20.19 9.39
CA GLN A 16 -22.56 18.96 8.80
C GLN A 16 -21.52 18.11 8.03
N GLY A 17 -20.59 18.76 7.32
CA GLY A 17 -19.52 18.09 6.58
C GLY A 17 -18.41 17.45 7.44
N LEU A 18 -18.19 17.93 8.68
CA LEU A 18 -17.09 17.48 9.55
C LEU A 18 -17.50 16.49 10.63
N LEU A 19 -18.80 16.33 10.90
CA LEU A 19 -19.30 15.44 11.96
C LEU A 19 -18.69 14.03 11.91
N LYS A 20 -18.53 13.48 10.70
CA LYS A 20 -17.94 12.15 10.48
C LYS A 20 -16.49 12.17 10.02
N THR A 21 -15.89 13.35 9.84
CA THR A 21 -14.51 13.47 9.33
C THR A 21 -13.46 12.88 10.26
N PRO A 22 -13.50 13.06 11.59
CA PRO A 22 -12.53 12.43 12.49
C PRO A 22 -12.46 10.90 12.35
N TRP A 23 -13.63 10.25 12.21
CA TRP A 23 -13.72 8.81 12.03
C TRP A 23 -13.23 8.39 10.64
N ARG A 24 -13.68 9.08 9.58
CA ARG A 24 -13.24 8.80 8.21
C ARG A 24 -11.74 8.98 8.02
N ALA A 25 -11.15 10.03 8.61
CA ALA A 25 -9.71 10.27 8.57
C ALA A 25 -8.92 9.19 9.32
N ALA A 26 -9.42 8.76 10.49
CA ALA A 26 -8.80 7.66 11.24
C ALA A 26 -8.84 6.34 10.46
N SER A 27 -9.99 5.98 9.89
CA SER A 27 -10.12 4.76 9.07
C SER A 27 -9.26 4.82 7.80
N ALA A 28 -9.17 5.98 7.16
CA ALA A 28 -8.31 6.17 6.00
C ALA A 28 -6.83 5.98 6.36
N MET A 29 -6.38 6.58 7.47
CA MET A 29 -4.99 6.43 7.94
C MET A 29 -4.67 4.97 8.26
N GLN A 30 -5.57 4.26 8.93
CA GLN A 30 -5.41 2.82 9.19
C GLN A 30 -5.30 1.99 7.91
N PHE A 31 -6.07 2.33 6.87
CA PHE A 31 -5.98 1.67 5.58
C PHE A 31 -4.65 1.98 4.87
N PHE A 32 -4.19 3.23 4.90
CA PHE A 32 -2.91 3.62 4.31
C PHE A 32 -1.69 3.01 4.99
N THR A 33 -1.86 2.46 6.19
CA THR A 33 -0.82 1.79 6.97
C THR A 33 -1.12 0.32 7.21
N LYS A 34 -2.00 -0.30 6.40
CA LYS A 34 -2.44 -1.69 6.61
C LYS A 34 -1.29 -2.68 6.42
N GLY A 35 -0.28 -2.35 5.59
CA GLY A 35 0.86 -3.23 5.33
C GLY A 35 1.65 -3.63 6.58
N TYR A 36 1.58 -2.86 7.68
CA TYR A 36 2.24 -3.24 8.95
C TYR A 36 1.66 -4.51 9.59
N GLN A 37 0.44 -4.90 9.23
CA GLN A 37 -0.20 -6.11 9.76
C GLN A 37 -0.11 -7.30 8.80
N GLU A 38 0.48 -7.11 7.61
CA GLU A 38 0.64 -8.15 6.60
C GLU A 38 1.99 -8.85 6.74
N THR A 39 2.05 -10.15 6.44
CA THR A 39 3.31 -10.89 6.38
C THR A 39 3.60 -11.32 4.95
N ILE A 40 4.87 -11.35 4.57
CA ILE A 40 5.29 -11.75 3.22
C ILE A 40 4.79 -13.16 2.89
N SER A 41 4.85 -14.09 3.85
CA SER A 41 4.38 -15.47 3.68
C SER A 41 2.91 -15.54 3.25
N ASP A 42 2.04 -14.77 3.91
CA ASP A 42 0.60 -14.74 3.60
C ASP A 42 0.31 -14.08 2.24
N VAL A 43 1.11 -13.07 1.86
CA VAL A 43 1.00 -12.42 0.56
C VAL A 43 1.40 -13.37 -0.57
N LEU A 44 2.51 -14.08 -0.42
CA LEU A 44 3.04 -15.04 -1.40
C LEU A 44 2.08 -16.22 -1.60
N ASN A 45 1.52 -16.78 -0.52
CA ASN A 45 0.51 -17.85 -0.54
C ASN A 45 0.86 -18.99 -1.51
N ASP A 46 2.10 -19.49 -1.43
CA ASP A 46 2.63 -20.61 -2.22
C ASP A 46 2.46 -20.49 -3.74
N ALA A 47 2.31 -19.28 -4.27
CA ALA A 47 2.17 -19.01 -5.71
C ALA A 47 3.51 -19.08 -6.44
N ILE A 48 4.26 -20.15 -6.21
CA ILE A 48 5.54 -20.46 -6.82
C ILE A 48 5.32 -21.63 -7.78
N PHE A 49 5.68 -21.42 -9.04
CA PHE A 49 5.48 -22.39 -10.12
C PHE A 49 6.84 -22.88 -10.61
N ASP A 50 6.98 -24.19 -10.84
CA ASP A 50 8.18 -24.77 -11.43
C ASP A 50 8.01 -24.81 -12.95
N GLU A 51 8.65 -23.86 -13.64
CA GLU A 51 8.51 -23.63 -15.08
C GLU A 51 9.86 -23.85 -15.82
N ASP A 52 10.89 -24.35 -15.11
CA ASP A 52 12.29 -24.46 -15.59
C ASP A 52 12.76 -23.18 -16.32
N HIS A 53 12.35 -22.02 -15.81
CA HIS A 53 12.60 -20.72 -16.42
C HIS A 53 13.87 -20.09 -15.82
N ASP A 54 14.77 -19.61 -16.67
CA ASP A 54 16.06 -18.97 -16.31
C ASP A 54 16.28 -17.60 -16.98
N GLU A 55 15.30 -17.11 -17.74
CA GLU A 55 15.32 -15.80 -18.38
C GLU A 55 14.71 -14.70 -17.48
N MET A 56 15.06 -13.44 -17.73
CA MET A 56 14.61 -12.32 -16.91
C MET A 56 13.09 -12.13 -17.00
N VAL A 57 12.44 -12.09 -15.84
CA VAL A 57 11.02 -11.74 -15.71
C VAL A 57 10.92 -10.28 -15.28
N ILE A 58 10.15 -9.48 -16.03
CA ILE A 58 9.89 -8.06 -15.73
C ILE A 58 8.39 -7.83 -15.57
N VAL A 59 8.00 -7.24 -14.44
CA VAL A 59 6.68 -6.65 -14.23
C VAL A 59 6.85 -5.15 -14.07
N LYS A 60 6.21 -4.38 -14.95
CA LYS A 60 6.35 -2.92 -15.00
C LYS A 60 5.01 -2.23 -14.83
N ASP A 61 5.06 -0.93 -14.55
CA ASP A 61 3.91 -0.05 -14.47
C ASP A 61 2.93 -0.39 -13.35
N ILE A 62 3.42 -1.04 -12.28
CA ILE A 62 2.65 -1.35 -11.07
C ILE A 62 2.34 -0.04 -10.35
N ASP A 63 1.06 0.28 -10.17
CA ASP A 63 0.64 1.42 -9.37
C ASP A 63 1.04 1.26 -7.91
N MET A 64 1.67 2.30 -7.35
CA MET A 64 2.10 2.33 -5.97
C MET A 64 1.59 3.58 -5.28
N PHE A 65 1.01 3.38 -4.10
CA PHE A 65 0.50 4.42 -3.22
C PHE A 65 1.14 4.22 -1.86
N SER A 66 1.81 5.24 -1.35
CA SER A 66 2.43 5.17 -0.03
C SER A 66 2.37 6.53 0.66
N MET A 67 2.87 6.60 1.89
CA MET A 67 2.80 7.78 2.75
C MET A 67 4.19 8.21 3.18
N CYS A 68 4.49 9.49 3.01
CA CYS A 68 5.75 10.05 3.50
C CYS A 68 5.71 10.11 5.02
N GLU A 69 6.61 9.38 5.69
CA GLU A 69 6.71 9.35 7.15
C GLU A 69 7.01 10.72 7.78
N HIS A 70 7.68 11.61 7.05
CA HIS A 70 8.09 12.93 7.55
C HIS A 70 6.93 13.92 7.63
N HIS A 71 5.94 13.79 6.73
CA HIS A 71 4.89 14.80 6.55
C HIS A 71 3.48 14.22 6.62
N LEU A 72 3.34 12.89 6.60
CA LEU A 72 2.08 12.17 6.53
C LEU A 72 1.22 12.56 5.31
N VAL A 73 1.90 12.85 4.19
CA VAL A 73 1.30 13.18 2.90
C VAL A 73 1.57 12.05 1.90
N PRO A 74 0.60 11.69 1.03
CA PRO A 74 0.81 10.64 0.05
C PRO A 74 1.92 10.97 -0.95
N PHE A 75 2.66 9.95 -1.36
CA PHE A 75 3.40 9.97 -2.61
C PHE A 75 2.93 8.78 -3.47
N VAL A 76 2.80 9.04 -4.76
CA VAL A 76 2.23 8.08 -5.73
C VAL A 76 3.17 7.93 -6.90
N GLY A 77 3.27 6.71 -7.43
CA GLY A 77 4.21 6.44 -8.50
C GLY A 77 4.02 5.07 -9.13
N LYS A 78 5.05 4.67 -9.88
CA LYS A 78 5.12 3.37 -10.54
C LYS A 78 6.30 2.57 -10.00
N VAL A 79 6.08 1.28 -9.81
CA VAL A 79 7.13 0.32 -9.45
C VAL A 79 7.37 -0.61 -10.64
N HIS A 80 8.65 -0.87 -10.90
CA HIS A 80 9.11 -1.83 -11.90
C HIS A 80 9.96 -2.88 -11.17
N ILE A 81 9.61 -4.15 -11.34
CA ILE A 81 10.28 -5.28 -10.71
C ILE A 81 10.87 -6.14 -11.80
N GLY A 82 12.16 -6.43 -11.70
CA GLY A 82 12.86 -7.38 -12.55
C GLY A 82 13.58 -8.41 -11.69
N TYR A 83 13.49 -9.69 -12.02
CA TYR A 83 14.24 -10.74 -11.36
C TYR A 83 14.64 -11.85 -12.34
N LEU A 84 15.70 -12.57 -12.02
CA LEU A 84 16.13 -13.78 -12.72
C LEU A 84 15.66 -14.99 -11.90
N PRO A 85 14.69 -15.77 -12.41
CA PRO A 85 14.24 -16.99 -11.75
C PRO A 85 15.34 -18.05 -11.74
N ASN A 86 15.29 -18.91 -10.72
CA ASN A 86 16.09 -20.14 -10.67
C ASN A 86 15.13 -21.32 -10.79
N LYS A 87 14.68 -21.59 -12.01
CA LYS A 87 13.66 -22.60 -12.39
C LYS A 87 12.24 -22.30 -11.91
N GLN A 88 12.11 -21.64 -10.77
CA GLN A 88 10.84 -21.29 -10.16
C GLN A 88 10.44 -19.84 -10.44
N VAL A 89 9.18 -19.65 -10.81
CA VAL A 89 8.57 -18.36 -11.15
C VAL A 89 7.52 -18.00 -10.10
N LEU A 90 7.53 -16.74 -9.66
CA LEU A 90 6.51 -16.21 -8.76
C LEU A 90 5.28 -15.74 -9.57
N GLY A 91 4.07 -16.06 -9.10
CA GLY A 91 2.85 -15.57 -9.71
C GLY A 91 2.83 -14.04 -9.82
N LEU A 92 2.65 -13.51 -11.03
CA LEU A 92 2.81 -12.08 -11.35
C LEU A 92 1.90 -11.16 -10.50
N SER A 93 0.71 -11.63 -10.10
CA SER A 93 -0.20 -10.86 -9.23
C SER A 93 0.35 -10.66 -7.81
N LYS A 94 1.29 -11.49 -7.35
CA LYS A 94 1.94 -11.35 -6.04
C LYS A 94 2.95 -10.22 -6.02
N LEU A 95 3.61 -9.96 -7.15
CA LEU A 95 4.51 -8.82 -7.35
C LEU A 95 3.77 -7.48 -7.30
N ALA A 96 2.51 -7.45 -7.76
CA ALA A 96 1.67 -6.26 -7.61
C ALA A 96 1.24 -6.05 -6.14
N ARG A 97 0.91 -7.13 -5.41
CA ARG A 97 0.49 -7.05 -4.00
C ARG A 97 1.60 -6.56 -3.07
N SER A 98 2.87 -6.79 -3.40
CA SER A 98 3.99 -6.26 -2.61
C SER A 98 4.15 -4.73 -2.71
N ALA A 99 3.47 -4.08 -3.66
CA ALA A 99 3.48 -2.62 -3.82
C ALA A 99 2.25 -1.94 -3.17
N GLU A 100 1.39 -2.70 -2.48
CA GLU A 100 0.25 -2.16 -1.74
C GLU A 100 0.68 -1.46 -0.43
N PRO A 101 -0.12 -0.47 0.04
CA PRO A 101 0.07 0.19 1.33
C PRO A 101 -0.24 -0.71 2.53
#